data_AF-A0A937EEU9-F1
#
_entry.id   AF-A0A937EEU9-F1
#
_cell.length_a   1.000
_cell.length_b   1.000
_cell.length_c   1.000
_cell.angle_alpha   90.00
_cell.angle_beta   90.00
_cell.angle_gamma   90.00
#
_symmetry.space_group_name_H-M   'P 1'
#
loop_
_entity.id
_entity.type
_entity.pdbx_description
1 polymer ?
#
loop_
_entity_poly.entity_id
_entity_poly.type
_entity_poly.pdbx_seq_one_letter_code
_entity_poly.pdbx_strand_id
1 'polypeptide(L)'
;MSSLVINALRRLGILAALIGILSTATPASADSYTPISGAGSTWAENAVDEWRRAVNQYGMRISYAGTGSSDGRRQFLSGTVDFAVSDIPFQTHPTDGSAAERPAAGSYAYMPIVAGGTVFMYHLTVNGKRVTNLRLSGDVVTKIFTGVIRTWDDPVIKADNPGLQLPHRTIVPVVRSDGSGSTAQFTLWMANQHKSLWQAYCRRVGRSGACGQTSYYPTVPGMIAQSGDLGVAGYVAQNYGEGAIGYVNYSYALNAHYPVAKVLNHAGYYTEPTPQNVAVSLLKAKINTNRRSPDYLTQQLDGVYNDSDKRNYPLSSYSYMILPLKVQGTFTKVKGKTLGAFSYYFMCQGQQQAPQLGYSPLPINLVKAGFDQIRRIPGVQAQNINIKNCNNPTFTPDGHNRLADTAPYPPACDKKGAPPCTTGTGGTKDDGGGTGGASGGPGNGGGTGGGSGNGGTAGGGGGGSGSGPGSGSGPGSGSGGAQPSVDPDTGQTIAPGGGSGAGGNGGGGTAADGTIALAQPVAVAAGHGWTGTQTLMLLAAFLVLGLLLLPSLVSRLVGSRSGLDAGRDRGDEGSTR
;
A
#
# COMPACT_ATOMS: atom_id res chain seq x y z
N MET A 1 -68.84 -13.69 -37.06
CA MET A 1 -67.35 -13.69 -36.95
C MET A 1 -66.95 -14.70 -35.90
N SER A 2 -66.35 -15.82 -36.29
CA SER A 2 -66.07 -16.96 -35.41
C SER A 2 -65.07 -16.60 -34.30
N SER A 3 -65.23 -17.21 -33.11
CA SER A 3 -64.37 -17.01 -31.92
C SER A 3 -62.86 -17.14 -32.16
N LEU A 4 -62.46 -17.77 -33.28
CA LEU A 4 -61.08 -17.82 -33.77
C LEU A 4 -60.50 -16.45 -34.14
N VAL A 5 -61.29 -15.55 -34.74
CA VAL A 5 -60.83 -14.22 -35.17
C VAL A 5 -60.63 -13.27 -33.98
N ILE A 6 -61.51 -13.37 -32.98
CA ILE A 6 -61.45 -12.56 -31.76
C ILE A 6 -60.24 -12.96 -30.89
N ASN A 7 -59.93 -14.26 -30.82
CA ASN A 7 -58.76 -14.75 -30.09
C ASN A 7 -57.43 -14.46 -30.82
N ALA A 8 -57.42 -14.43 -32.15
CA ALA A 8 -56.25 -14.01 -32.93
C ALA A 8 -55.94 -12.52 -32.75
N LEU A 9 -56.97 -11.66 -32.76
CA LEU A 9 -56.82 -10.21 -32.53
C LEU A 9 -56.39 -9.88 -31.09
N ARG A 10 -56.88 -10.61 -30.08
CA ARG A 10 -56.41 -10.47 -28.69
C ARG A 10 -54.94 -10.89 -28.51
N ARG A 11 -54.48 -11.92 -29.22
CA ARG A 11 -53.08 -12.37 -29.17
C ARG A 11 -52.13 -11.42 -29.91
N LEU A 12 -52.57 -10.79 -31.01
CA LEU A 12 -51.78 -9.73 -31.67
C LEU A 12 -51.67 -8.46 -30.81
N GLY A 13 -52.75 -8.07 -30.10
CA GLY A 13 -52.72 -6.91 -29.20
C GLY A 13 -51.76 -7.07 -28.02
N ILE A 14 -51.65 -8.28 -27.46
CA ILE A 14 -50.72 -8.58 -26.35
C ILE A 14 -49.27 -8.63 -26.85
N LEU A 15 -49.02 -9.13 -28.06
CA LEU A 15 -47.68 -9.15 -28.65
C LEU A 15 -47.18 -7.73 -29.01
N ALA A 16 -48.05 -6.86 -29.51
CA ALA A 16 -47.73 -5.45 -29.77
C ALA A 16 -47.48 -4.65 -28.48
N ALA A 17 -48.22 -4.95 -27.40
CA ALA A 17 -48.00 -4.33 -26.09
C ALA A 17 -46.69 -4.77 -25.42
N LEU A 18 -46.26 -6.03 -25.62
CA LEU A 18 -44.96 -6.53 -25.12
C LEU A 18 -43.76 -6.00 -25.91
N ILE A 19 -43.91 -5.73 -27.21
CA ILE A 19 -42.85 -5.11 -28.03
C ILE A 19 -42.72 -3.62 -27.70
N GLY A 20 -43.81 -2.93 -27.37
CA GLY A 20 -43.79 -1.52 -26.96
C GLY A 20 -43.09 -1.24 -25.62
N ILE A 21 -43.04 -2.23 -24.71
CA ILE A 21 -42.38 -2.09 -23.40
C ILE A 21 -40.85 -2.34 -23.49
N LEU A 22 -40.37 -2.96 -24.57
CA LEU A 22 -38.93 -3.24 -24.75
C LEU A 22 -38.14 -2.09 -25.39
N SER A 23 -38.80 -1.03 -25.86
CA SER A 23 -38.16 0.04 -26.66
C SER A 23 -37.77 1.30 -25.87
N THR A 24 -37.93 1.35 -24.54
CA THR A 24 -37.57 2.53 -23.73
C THR A 24 -36.51 2.25 -22.67
N ALA A 25 -35.79 1.13 -22.74
CA ALA A 25 -34.59 0.95 -21.92
C ALA A 25 -33.49 1.87 -22.46
N THR A 26 -33.43 3.11 -21.93
CA THR A 26 -32.26 3.97 -22.10
C THR A 26 -31.04 3.16 -21.70
N PRO A 27 -30.00 3.02 -22.55
CA PRO A 27 -28.80 2.30 -22.16
C PRO A 27 -28.29 2.92 -20.87
N ALA A 28 -28.17 2.11 -19.81
CA ALA A 28 -27.51 2.54 -18.59
C ALA A 28 -26.11 3.00 -18.99
N SER A 29 -25.89 4.32 -19.00
CA SER A 29 -24.59 4.89 -19.32
C SER A 29 -23.69 4.52 -18.16
N ALA A 30 -22.89 3.47 -18.33
CA ALA A 30 -21.83 3.16 -17.40
C ALA A 30 -20.96 4.42 -17.28
N ASP A 31 -20.83 4.93 -16.06
CA ASP A 31 -20.11 6.17 -15.82
C ASP A 31 -18.66 5.96 -16.28
N SER A 32 -18.26 6.59 -17.40
CA SER A 32 -16.97 6.31 -18.00
C SER A 32 -15.90 7.10 -17.25
N TYR A 33 -14.89 6.38 -16.76
CA TYR A 33 -13.70 6.91 -16.10
C TYR A 33 -12.50 6.73 -17.03
N THR A 34 -11.77 7.82 -17.29
CA THR A 34 -10.50 7.75 -18.02
C THR A 34 -9.39 7.30 -17.07
N PRO A 35 -8.51 6.36 -17.47
CA PRO A 35 -7.38 5.97 -16.64
C PRO A 35 -6.49 7.15 -16.27
N ILE A 36 -5.99 7.14 -15.04
CA ILE A 36 -5.03 8.13 -14.56
C ILE A 36 -3.76 7.44 -14.03
N SER A 37 -2.64 8.14 -14.11
CA SER A 37 -1.35 7.68 -13.57
C SER A 37 -0.86 8.61 -12.47
N GLY A 38 -0.26 8.02 -11.44
CA GLY A 38 0.47 8.74 -10.39
C GLY A 38 1.80 8.10 -10.05
N ALA A 39 2.65 8.84 -9.36
CA ALA A 39 3.92 8.33 -8.86
C ALA A 39 4.32 9.01 -7.55
N GLY A 40 5.25 8.38 -6.82
CA GLY A 40 5.96 9.03 -5.73
C GLY A 40 6.16 8.16 -4.49
N SER A 41 5.70 8.65 -3.35
CA SER A 41 5.91 8.07 -2.03
C SER A 41 5.66 6.56 -1.98
N THR A 42 6.71 5.81 -1.62
CA THR A 42 6.60 4.43 -1.15
C THR A 42 6.05 4.38 0.28
N TRP A 43 6.24 5.45 1.07
CA TRP A 43 5.78 5.51 2.45
C TRP A 43 4.25 5.43 2.56
N ALA A 44 3.51 5.94 1.58
CA ALA A 44 2.05 5.87 1.50
C ALA A 44 1.53 4.83 0.49
N GLU A 45 2.43 4.13 -0.21
CA GLU A 45 2.08 3.26 -1.34
C GLU A 45 1.11 2.17 -0.93
N ASN A 46 1.31 1.50 0.22
CA ASN A 46 0.40 0.44 0.68
C ASN A 46 -1.06 0.91 0.84
N ALA A 47 -1.29 2.16 1.25
CA ALA A 47 -2.64 2.73 1.35
C ALA A 47 -3.21 3.09 -0.04
N VAL A 48 -2.40 3.72 -0.90
CA VAL A 48 -2.79 4.05 -2.28
C VAL A 48 -3.13 2.78 -3.07
N ASP A 49 -2.34 1.73 -2.88
CA ASP A 49 -2.50 0.42 -3.48
C ASP A 49 -3.80 -0.26 -3.08
N GLU A 50 -4.18 -0.15 -1.80
CA GLU A 50 -5.46 -0.66 -1.34
C GLU A 50 -6.62 0.09 -1.99
N TRP A 51 -6.57 1.42 -2.03
CA TRP A 51 -7.64 2.20 -2.60
C TRP A 51 -7.77 2.01 -4.11
N ARG A 52 -6.65 1.97 -4.87
CA ARG A 52 -6.72 1.72 -6.31
C ARG A 52 -7.29 0.35 -6.63
N ARG A 53 -6.99 -0.68 -5.81
CA ARG A 53 -7.61 -2.00 -5.94
C ARG A 53 -9.11 -1.92 -5.69
N ALA A 54 -9.52 -1.25 -4.62
CA ALA A 54 -10.91 -1.15 -4.23
C ALA A 54 -11.78 -0.40 -5.25
N VAL A 55 -11.25 0.63 -5.92
CA VAL A 55 -12.03 1.41 -6.90
C VAL A 55 -12.15 0.77 -8.28
N ASN A 56 -11.42 -0.31 -8.57
CA ASN A 56 -11.55 -1.05 -9.83
C ASN A 56 -12.99 -1.53 -10.07
N GLN A 57 -13.71 -1.88 -9.00
CA GLN A 57 -15.10 -2.32 -9.07
C GLN A 57 -16.05 -1.20 -9.57
N TYR A 58 -15.66 0.06 -9.43
CA TYR A 58 -16.40 1.22 -9.92
C TYR A 58 -15.95 1.63 -11.34
N GLY A 59 -15.10 0.82 -12.00
CA GLY A 59 -14.57 1.12 -13.33
C GLY A 59 -13.41 2.11 -13.36
N MET A 60 -12.97 2.62 -12.20
CA MET A 60 -11.80 3.50 -12.12
C MET A 60 -10.51 2.71 -12.26
N ARG A 61 -9.64 3.12 -13.20
CA ARG A 61 -8.31 2.53 -13.40
C ARG A 61 -7.24 3.53 -12.99
N ILE A 62 -6.57 3.24 -11.89
CA ILE A 62 -5.53 4.09 -11.30
C ILE A 62 -4.21 3.32 -11.36
N SER A 63 -3.25 3.83 -12.13
CA SER A 63 -1.86 3.36 -12.09
C SER A 63 -1.09 4.19 -11.07
N TYR A 64 -0.25 3.54 -10.25
CA TYR A 64 0.60 4.21 -9.28
C TYR A 64 1.98 3.54 -9.26
N ALA A 65 3.05 4.34 -9.29
CA ALA A 65 4.42 3.87 -9.19
C ALA A 65 5.09 4.41 -7.92
N GLY A 66 5.44 3.53 -6.97
CA GLY A 66 6.23 3.86 -5.79
C GLY A 66 7.71 4.09 -6.14
N THR A 67 8.06 5.29 -6.56
CA THR A 67 9.42 5.67 -7.01
C THR A 67 10.16 6.60 -6.03
N GLY A 68 9.55 6.91 -4.90
CA GLY A 68 10.06 7.87 -3.92
C GLY A 68 9.47 9.26 -4.10
N SER A 69 9.32 9.98 -2.99
CA SER A 69 8.68 11.31 -2.93
C SER A 69 9.29 12.32 -3.90
N SER A 70 10.62 12.37 -4.01
CA SER A 70 11.29 13.35 -4.88
C SER A 70 11.07 13.05 -6.36
N ASP A 71 11.01 11.78 -6.73
CA ASP A 71 10.73 11.40 -8.11
C ASP A 71 9.28 11.70 -8.50
N GLY A 72 8.31 11.35 -7.66
CA GLY A 72 6.90 11.71 -7.88
C GLY A 72 6.68 13.21 -8.06
N ARG A 73 7.32 14.05 -7.22
CA ARG A 73 7.27 15.51 -7.37
C ARG A 73 7.84 15.97 -8.71
N ARG A 74 8.97 15.44 -9.14
CA ARG A 74 9.57 15.77 -10.45
C ARG A 74 8.67 15.33 -11.62
N GLN A 75 8.12 14.12 -11.56
CA GLN A 75 7.20 13.61 -12.59
C GLN A 75 5.93 14.47 -12.71
N PHE A 76 5.38 14.93 -11.58
CA PHE A 76 4.26 15.87 -11.59
C PHE A 76 4.64 17.22 -12.21
N LEU A 77 5.82 17.75 -11.89
CA LEU A 77 6.31 19.00 -12.47
C LEU A 77 6.55 18.90 -13.98
N SER A 78 7.07 17.77 -14.47
CA SER A 78 7.26 17.51 -15.90
C SER A 78 5.95 17.16 -16.61
N GLY A 79 4.84 17.00 -15.88
CA GLY A 79 3.53 16.66 -16.43
C GLY A 79 3.46 15.25 -17.03
N THR A 80 4.31 14.32 -16.56
CA THR A 80 4.33 12.92 -17.04
C THR A 80 3.27 12.08 -16.33
N VAL A 81 2.88 12.46 -15.11
CA VAL A 81 1.81 11.85 -14.32
C VAL A 81 0.68 12.84 -14.03
N ASP A 82 -0.51 12.32 -13.77
CA ASP A 82 -1.71 13.10 -13.50
C ASP A 82 -1.75 13.64 -12.05
N PHE A 83 -1.15 12.92 -11.12
CA PHE A 83 -0.99 13.31 -9.71
C PHE A 83 0.31 12.74 -9.15
N ALA A 84 0.79 13.29 -8.05
CA ALA A 84 1.89 12.69 -7.28
C ALA A 84 1.49 12.47 -5.83
N VAL A 85 2.18 11.57 -5.16
CA VAL A 85 2.10 11.44 -3.70
C VAL A 85 3.45 11.72 -3.09
N SER A 86 3.52 12.58 -2.08
CA SER A 86 4.75 12.92 -1.40
C SER A 86 4.55 13.18 0.09
N ASP A 87 5.55 12.79 0.87
CA ASP A 87 5.56 12.90 2.33
C ASP A 87 6.14 14.24 2.82
N ILE A 88 6.61 15.06 1.87
CA ILE A 88 7.17 16.41 2.05
C ILE A 88 6.73 17.33 0.91
N PRO A 89 6.66 18.66 1.12
CA PRO A 89 6.36 19.62 0.06
C PRO A 89 7.45 19.66 -1.04
N PHE A 90 7.20 20.47 -2.07
CA PHE A 90 8.18 20.80 -3.09
C PHE A 90 9.38 21.48 -2.42
N GLN A 91 10.57 21.01 -2.75
CA GLN A 91 11.82 21.51 -2.22
C GLN A 91 12.28 22.72 -3.05
N THR A 92 11.76 23.90 -2.71
CA THR A 92 12.10 25.17 -3.38
C THR A 92 13.50 25.69 -3.03
N HIS A 93 14.03 25.24 -1.88
CA HIS A 93 15.36 25.57 -1.36
C HIS A 93 15.99 24.31 -0.73
N PRO A 94 16.33 23.29 -1.54
CA PRO A 94 16.89 22.05 -1.02
C PRO A 94 18.28 22.30 -0.41
N THR A 95 18.58 21.61 0.69
CA THR A 95 19.91 21.65 1.35
C THR A 95 20.79 20.47 0.97
N ASP A 96 20.30 19.62 0.06
CA ASP A 96 20.93 18.37 -0.33
C ASP A 96 21.67 18.40 -1.66
N GLY A 97 21.75 19.59 -2.28
CA GLY A 97 22.39 19.78 -3.59
C GLY A 97 21.47 19.46 -4.78
N SER A 98 20.26 18.96 -4.54
CA SER A 98 19.29 18.75 -5.62
C SER A 98 18.84 20.08 -6.26
N ALA A 99 18.33 19.99 -7.49
CA ALA A 99 17.77 21.15 -8.18
C ALA A 99 16.51 21.65 -7.46
N ALA A 100 16.41 22.97 -7.27
CA ALA A 100 15.24 23.58 -6.67
C ALA A 100 13.98 23.32 -7.51
N GLU A 101 12.94 22.82 -6.86
CA GLU A 101 11.64 22.56 -7.48
C GLU A 101 10.84 23.87 -7.54
N ARG A 102 10.33 24.22 -8.73
CA ARG A 102 9.64 25.50 -8.99
C ARG A 102 8.26 25.24 -9.64
N PRO A 103 7.27 24.75 -8.88
CA PRO A 103 5.93 24.60 -9.41
C PRO A 103 5.33 25.96 -9.81
N ALA A 104 4.57 25.98 -10.90
CA ALA A 104 3.86 27.19 -11.33
C ALA A 104 2.85 27.65 -10.26
N ALA A 105 2.77 28.97 -10.05
CA ALA A 105 1.86 29.51 -9.04
C ALA A 105 0.40 29.09 -9.30
N GLY A 106 -0.24 28.57 -8.25
CA GLY A 106 -1.62 28.09 -8.29
C GLY A 106 -1.87 26.90 -9.22
N SER A 107 -0.84 26.15 -9.64
CA SER A 107 -1.02 24.94 -10.45
C SER A 107 -1.29 23.67 -9.66
N TYR A 108 -1.14 23.71 -8.33
CA TYR A 108 -1.27 22.53 -7.48
C TYR A 108 -1.83 22.86 -6.09
N ALA A 109 -2.28 21.81 -5.38
CA ALA A 109 -2.57 21.84 -3.95
C ALA A 109 -2.02 20.58 -3.27
N TYR A 110 -1.57 20.71 -2.03
CA TYR A 110 -1.34 19.56 -1.16
C TYR A 110 -2.64 19.16 -0.47
N MET A 111 -2.89 17.85 -0.43
CA MET A 111 -4.02 17.28 0.25
C MET A 111 -3.55 16.06 1.05
N PRO A 112 -3.61 16.09 2.40
CA PRO A 112 -3.21 14.93 3.20
C PRO A 112 -4.12 13.75 2.86
N ILE A 113 -3.58 12.53 2.76
CA ILE A 113 -4.35 11.34 2.37
C ILE A 113 -4.38 10.26 3.46
N VAL A 114 -3.31 10.15 4.25
CA VAL A 114 -3.19 9.27 5.44
C VAL A 114 -2.20 9.88 6.43
N ALA A 115 -2.30 9.45 7.69
CA ALA A 115 -1.30 9.64 8.71
C ALA A 115 -0.61 8.31 9.06
N GLY A 116 0.61 8.35 9.58
CA GLY A 116 1.38 7.15 9.90
C GLY A 116 2.64 7.49 10.69
N GLY A 117 3.40 6.46 11.05
CA GLY A 117 4.69 6.61 11.72
C GLY A 117 5.84 6.06 10.91
N THR A 118 6.94 6.80 10.86
CA THR A 118 8.23 6.29 10.40
C THR A 118 8.89 5.53 11.56
N VAL A 119 9.05 4.21 11.38
CA VAL A 119 9.56 3.26 12.39
C VAL A 119 10.96 2.80 12.13
N PHE A 120 11.59 2.21 13.15
CA PHE A 120 12.86 1.51 13.03
C PHE A 120 12.63 0.00 13.10
N MET A 121 12.48 -0.63 11.94
CA MET A 121 12.42 -2.08 11.82
C MET A 121 13.84 -2.65 12.00
N TYR A 122 13.97 -3.75 12.75
CA TYR A 122 15.29 -4.31 13.06
C TYR A 122 15.28 -5.84 13.04
N HIS A 123 16.47 -6.42 12.86
CA HIS A 123 16.70 -7.86 12.92
C HIS A 123 17.83 -8.12 13.92
N LEU A 124 17.47 -8.72 15.04
CA LEU A 124 18.41 -9.09 16.09
C LEU A 124 17.99 -10.41 16.72
N THR A 125 18.93 -11.33 16.90
CA THR A 125 18.71 -12.60 17.60
C THR A 125 19.61 -12.74 18.82
N VAL A 126 19.06 -13.34 19.87
CA VAL A 126 19.77 -13.70 21.10
C VAL A 126 19.43 -15.15 21.41
N ASN A 127 20.44 -16.00 21.53
CA ASN A 127 20.28 -17.44 21.78
C ASN A 127 19.30 -18.12 20.80
N GLY A 128 19.38 -17.76 19.52
CA GLY A 128 18.54 -18.31 18.46
C GLY A 128 17.09 -17.78 18.44
N LYS A 129 16.72 -16.84 19.31
CA LYS A 129 15.39 -16.21 19.34
C LYS A 129 15.46 -14.76 18.90
N ARG A 130 14.51 -14.32 18.08
CA ARG A 130 14.40 -12.91 17.67
C ARG A 130 14.05 -12.04 18.87
N VAL A 131 14.74 -10.91 19.01
CA VAL A 131 14.37 -9.84 19.93
C VAL A 131 13.16 -9.11 19.35
N THR A 132 12.05 -9.02 20.08
CA THR A 132 10.79 -8.44 19.56
C THR A 132 10.33 -7.17 20.28
N ASN A 133 11.05 -6.75 21.32
CA ASN A 133 10.63 -5.72 22.26
C ASN A 133 11.70 -4.62 22.50
N LEU A 134 12.57 -4.39 21.52
CA LEU A 134 13.65 -3.41 21.61
C LEU A 134 13.10 -1.98 21.82
N ARG A 135 13.82 -1.20 22.62
CA ARG A 135 13.56 0.21 22.89
C ARG A 135 14.76 1.05 22.52
N LEU A 136 14.53 2.21 21.92
CA LEU A 136 15.58 3.16 21.59
C LEU A 136 15.13 4.58 21.89
N SER A 137 15.96 5.34 22.57
CA SER A 137 15.81 6.79 22.67
C SER A 137 16.17 7.47 21.36
N GLY A 138 15.66 8.68 21.15
CA GLY A 138 15.96 9.42 19.92
C GLY A 138 17.46 9.72 19.74
N ASP A 139 18.18 9.94 20.84
CA ASP A 139 19.62 10.12 20.84
C ASP A 139 20.35 8.85 20.38
N VAL A 140 19.95 7.68 20.87
CA VAL A 140 20.50 6.38 20.44
C VAL A 140 20.21 6.12 18.97
N VAL A 141 18.96 6.33 18.52
CA VAL A 141 18.58 6.23 17.10
C VAL A 141 19.48 7.12 16.24
N THR A 142 19.64 8.39 16.62
CA THR A 142 20.48 9.33 15.87
C THR A 142 21.94 8.89 15.85
N LYS A 143 22.48 8.41 16.97
CA LYS A 143 23.86 7.90 17.05
C LYS A 143 24.10 6.64 16.22
N ILE A 144 23.12 5.75 16.12
CA ILE A 144 23.17 4.59 15.22
C ILE A 144 23.25 5.06 13.77
N PHE A 145 22.31 5.89 13.34
CA PHE A 145 22.22 6.34 11.96
C PHE A 145 23.29 7.38 11.57
N THR A 146 24.00 7.95 12.54
CA THR A 146 25.21 8.77 12.31
C THR A 146 26.50 7.98 12.56
N GLY A 147 26.44 6.65 12.75
CA GLY A 147 27.62 5.78 12.87
C GLY A 147 28.50 6.02 14.10
N VAL A 148 27.96 6.67 15.13
CA VAL A 148 28.61 6.88 16.43
C VAL A 148 28.53 5.60 17.26
N ILE A 149 27.37 4.96 17.32
CA ILE A 149 27.19 3.64 17.93
C ILE A 149 27.32 2.59 16.83
N ARG A 150 28.11 1.54 17.10
CA ARG A 150 28.47 0.51 16.10
C ARG A 150 28.13 -0.91 16.51
N THR A 151 27.86 -1.19 17.78
CA THR A 151 27.51 -2.53 18.25
C THR A 151 26.25 -2.49 19.11
N TRP A 152 25.45 -3.55 19.04
CA TRP A 152 24.16 -3.65 19.73
C TRP A 152 24.29 -3.71 21.25
N ASP A 153 25.44 -4.13 21.78
CA ASP A 153 25.73 -4.20 23.21
C ASP A 153 26.32 -2.90 23.78
N ASP A 154 26.29 -1.80 23.01
CA ASP A 154 26.74 -0.48 23.47
C ASP A 154 26.03 -0.08 24.77
N PRO A 155 26.75 0.48 25.77
CA PRO A 155 26.18 0.86 27.05
C PRO A 155 24.93 1.75 26.96
N VAL A 156 24.83 2.64 25.97
CA VAL A 156 23.65 3.51 25.86
C VAL A 156 22.43 2.78 25.31
N ILE A 157 22.60 1.75 24.47
CA ILE A 157 21.50 0.87 24.05
C ILE A 157 21.04 0.01 25.23
N LYS A 158 21.99 -0.52 26.02
CA LYS A 158 21.69 -1.27 27.25
C LYS A 158 20.93 -0.43 28.28
N ALA A 159 21.25 0.86 28.39
CA ALA A 159 20.54 1.78 29.29
C ALA A 159 19.06 1.96 28.91
N ASP A 160 18.73 1.91 27.62
CA ASP A 160 17.35 1.95 27.13
C ASP A 160 16.63 0.59 27.29
N ASN A 161 17.38 -0.51 27.48
CA ASN A 161 16.87 -1.87 27.58
C ASN A 161 17.36 -2.63 28.84
N PRO A 162 17.07 -2.17 30.07
CA PRO A 162 17.52 -2.84 31.29
C PRO A 162 17.05 -4.30 31.34
N GLY A 163 17.99 -5.22 31.56
CA GLY A 163 17.71 -6.66 31.66
C GLY A 163 17.64 -7.42 30.32
N LEU A 164 17.70 -6.73 29.18
CA LEU A 164 17.82 -7.39 27.88
C LEU A 164 19.30 -7.66 27.57
N GLN A 165 19.65 -8.94 27.35
CA GLN A 165 21.01 -9.34 27.01
C GLN A 165 21.28 -9.11 25.51
N LEU A 166 21.74 -7.91 25.17
CA LEU A 166 22.06 -7.55 23.79
C LEU A 166 23.39 -8.18 23.34
N PRO A 167 23.47 -8.73 22.11
CA PRO A 167 24.67 -9.41 21.64
C PRO A 167 25.74 -8.40 21.20
N HIS A 168 27.02 -8.79 21.29
CA HIS A 168 28.12 -8.03 20.69
C HIS A 168 28.11 -8.22 19.17
N ARG A 169 27.14 -7.57 18.52
CA ARG A 169 26.87 -7.66 17.09
C ARG A 169 27.00 -6.27 16.47
N THR A 170 27.73 -6.18 15.37
CA THR A 170 27.81 -4.94 14.58
C THR A 170 26.42 -4.52 14.11
N ILE A 171 26.11 -3.23 14.28
CA ILE A 171 24.88 -2.63 13.78
C ILE A 171 25.07 -2.30 12.30
N VAL A 172 24.07 -2.67 11.48
CA VAL A 172 24.05 -2.37 10.05
C VAL A 172 22.87 -1.43 9.75
N PRO A 173 23.09 -0.10 9.69
CA PRO A 173 22.05 0.83 9.29
C PRO A 173 21.65 0.61 7.83
N VAL A 174 20.37 0.40 7.59
CA VAL A 174 19.78 0.27 6.25
C VAL A 174 19.02 1.55 5.95
N VAL A 175 19.48 2.30 4.96
CA VAL A 175 18.97 3.62 4.58
C VAL A 175 18.40 3.59 3.17
N ARG A 176 17.69 4.65 2.80
CA ARG A 176 17.12 4.78 1.46
C ARG A 176 18.18 5.23 0.45
N SER A 177 18.25 4.55 -0.70
CA SER A 177 19.09 4.96 -1.83
C SER A 177 18.41 6.00 -2.73
N ASP A 178 17.09 6.03 -2.74
CA ASP A 178 16.27 6.93 -3.56
C ASP A 178 15.89 8.22 -2.82
N GLY A 179 15.35 9.19 -3.58
CA GLY A 179 14.87 10.47 -3.05
C GLY A 179 13.60 10.31 -2.22
N SER A 180 13.77 9.96 -0.95
CA SER A 180 12.72 9.45 -0.07
C SER A 180 12.09 10.54 0.81
N GLY A 181 10.78 10.40 1.05
CA GLY A 181 10.07 11.20 2.03
C GLY A 181 10.24 10.66 3.46
N SER A 182 10.36 9.34 3.64
CA SER A 182 10.74 8.73 4.93
C SER A 182 12.09 9.29 5.42
N THR A 183 13.08 9.38 4.52
CA THR A 183 14.38 10.01 4.79
C THR A 183 14.24 11.47 5.20
N ALA A 184 13.41 12.22 4.48
CA ALA A 184 13.19 13.63 4.77
C ALA A 184 12.51 13.83 6.13
N GLN A 185 11.48 13.06 6.45
CA GLN A 185 10.83 13.13 7.76
C GLN A 185 11.79 12.76 8.90
N PHE A 186 12.60 11.71 8.72
CA PHE A 186 13.58 11.29 9.73
C PHE A 186 14.68 12.33 9.92
N THR A 187 15.22 12.89 8.84
CA THR A 187 16.28 13.91 8.92
C THR A 187 15.77 15.27 9.38
N LEU A 188 14.51 15.63 9.08
CA LEU A 188 13.84 16.79 9.67
C LEU A 188 13.73 16.65 11.18
N TRP A 189 13.29 15.48 11.66
CA TRP A 189 13.23 15.18 13.09
C TRP A 189 14.63 15.23 13.74
N MET A 190 15.67 14.64 13.14
CA MET A 190 17.04 14.74 13.65
C MET A 190 17.57 16.18 13.66
N ALA A 191 17.30 16.96 12.61
CA ALA A 191 17.73 18.36 12.51
C ALA A 191 17.07 19.24 13.59
N ASN A 192 15.85 18.89 14.00
CA ASN A 192 15.08 19.59 15.02
C ASN A 192 15.48 19.15 16.45
N GLN A 193 15.47 17.85 16.70
CA GLN A 193 15.57 17.26 18.05
C GLN A 193 17.00 16.87 18.44
N HIS A 194 17.86 16.57 17.45
CA HIS A 194 19.23 16.07 17.65
C HIS A 194 20.25 16.87 16.82
N LYS A 195 20.02 18.18 16.74
CA LYS A 195 20.74 19.12 15.86
C LYS A 195 22.27 18.99 15.93
N SER A 196 22.84 18.88 17.12
CA SER A 196 24.30 18.79 17.29
C SER A 196 24.90 17.53 16.65
N LEU A 197 24.26 16.37 16.85
CA LEU A 197 24.67 15.10 16.24
C LEU A 197 24.50 15.14 14.72
N TRP A 198 23.36 15.64 14.25
CA TRP A 198 23.08 15.74 12.81
C TRP A 198 24.07 16.66 12.10
N GLN A 199 24.32 17.85 12.66
CA GLN A 199 25.30 18.80 12.12
C GLN A 199 26.73 18.23 12.13
N ALA A 200 27.14 17.55 13.20
CA ALA A 200 28.44 16.90 13.26
C ALA A 200 28.58 15.83 12.18
N TYR A 201 27.53 15.04 11.93
CA TYR A 201 27.50 14.05 10.87
C TYR A 201 27.62 14.67 9.48
N CYS A 202 26.79 15.67 9.16
CA CYS A 202 26.86 16.38 7.88
C CYS A 202 28.24 16.96 7.60
N ARG A 203 28.88 17.58 8.61
CA ARG A 203 30.24 18.11 8.47
C ARG A 203 31.24 17.00 8.16
N ARG A 204 31.11 15.84 8.83
CA ARG A 204 32.00 14.69 8.62
C ARG A 204 31.86 14.09 7.22
N VAL A 205 30.65 14.12 6.65
CA VAL A 205 30.36 13.60 5.30
C VAL A 205 30.42 14.69 4.21
N GLY A 206 31.01 15.85 4.52
CA GLY A 206 31.31 16.88 3.53
C GLY A 206 30.11 17.66 2.98
N ARG A 207 28.95 17.63 3.63
CA ARG A 207 27.81 18.46 3.21
C ARG A 207 28.04 19.92 3.61
N SER A 208 28.19 20.78 2.61
CA SER A 208 28.32 22.23 2.81
C SER A 208 26.96 22.86 3.16
N GLY A 209 26.95 23.84 4.07
CA GLY A 209 25.74 24.58 4.47
C GLY A 209 25.04 24.07 5.74
N ALA A 210 23.83 24.58 5.99
CA ALA A 210 23.01 24.17 7.14
C ALA A 210 22.47 22.75 6.91
N CYS A 211 22.93 21.80 7.72
CA CYS A 211 22.49 20.41 7.74
C CYS A 211 21.02 20.31 8.20
N GLY A 212 20.11 20.45 7.23
CA GLY A 212 18.66 20.41 7.43
C GLY A 212 18.05 19.08 7.02
N GLN A 213 16.76 19.13 6.69
CA GLN A 213 16.04 18.05 6.03
C GLN A 213 16.69 17.71 4.68
N THR A 214 16.75 16.43 4.34
CA THR A 214 17.20 15.93 3.03
C THR A 214 16.33 14.77 2.57
N SER A 215 16.07 14.63 1.27
CA SER A 215 15.45 13.39 0.75
C SER A 215 16.47 12.29 0.47
N TYR A 216 17.74 12.65 0.34
CA TYR A 216 18.84 11.74 0.06
C TYR A 216 19.69 11.57 1.31
N TYR A 217 19.72 10.36 1.87
CA TYR A 217 20.46 10.10 3.10
C TYR A 217 21.96 10.08 2.77
N PRO A 218 22.81 10.88 3.44
CA PRO A 218 24.24 10.83 3.17
C PRO A 218 24.79 9.52 3.72
N THR A 219 25.28 8.63 2.85
CA THR A 219 25.76 7.31 3.23
C THR A 219 27.22 7.35 3.68
N VAL A 220 27.60 6.42 4.57
CA VAL A 220 29.00 6.19 4.96
C VAL A 220 29.31 4.69 4.93
N PRO A 221 30.59 4.28 4.88
CA PRO A 221 30.96 2.87 4.93
C PRO A 221 30.31 2.13 6.11
N GLY A 222 29.78 0.94 5.85
CA GLY A 222 29.05 0.13 6.82
C GLY A 222 27.52 0.29 6.80
N MET A 223 26.99 1.26 6.04
CA MET A 223 25.56 1.37 5.75
C MET A 223 25.19 0.60 4.49
N ILE A 224 23.95 0.12 4.45
CA ILE A 224 23.34 -0.48 3.26
C ILE A 224 22.29 0.47 2.73
N ALA A 225 22.30 0.75 1.43
CA ALA A 225 21.29 1.59 0.79
C ALA A 225 20.34 0.71 -0.04
N GLN A 226 19.03 0.88 0.17
CA GLN A 226 17.98 0.15 -0.55
C GLN A 226 16.95 1.12 -1.11
N SER A 227 16.38 0.79 -2.27
CA SER A 227 15.34 1.62 -2.89
C SER A 227 13.97 1.30 -2.28
N GLY A 228 13.20 2.34 -1.97
CA GLY A 228 11.85 2.19 -1.44
C GLY A 228 11.78 1.67 -0.01
N ASP A 229 10.63 1.83 0.64
CA ASP A 229 10.37 1.22 1.96
C ASP A 229 10.37 -0.32 1.86
N LEU A 230 9.92 -0.88 0.73
CA LEU A 230 9.95 -2.33 0.48
C LEU A 230 11.38 -2.89 0.44
N GLY A 231 12.32 -2.20 -0.21
CA GLY A 231 13.71 -2.65 -0.27
C GLY A 231 14.39 -2.62 1.10
N VAL A 232 14.15 -1.55 1.88
CA VAL A 232 14.68 -1.43 3.25
C VAL A 232 14.09 -2.52 4.16
N ALA A 233 12.76 -2.65 4.21
CA ALA A 233 12.08 -3.68 5.01
C ALA A 233 12.49 -5.09 4.57
N GLY A 234 12.54 -5.32 3.25
CA GLY A 234 12.96 -6.58 2.66
C GLY A 234 14.36 -6.98 3.11
N TYR A 235 15.34 -6.07 3.03
CA TYR A 235 16.71 -6.34 3.47
C TYR A 235 16.79 -6.69 4.96
N VAL A 236 16.13 -5.90 5.82
CA VAL A 236 16.10 -6.16 7.27
C VAL A 236 15.47 -7.53 7.56
N ALA A 237 14.41 -7.88 6.84
CA ALA A 237 13.68 -9.13 7.08
C ALA A 237 14.42 -10.41 6.65
N GLN A 238 15.44 -10.30 5.78
CA GLN A 238 16.18 -11.47 5.30
C GLN A 238 17.05 -12.10 6.40
N ASN A 239 17.35 -13.40 6.25
CA ASN A 239 18.23 -14.13 7.17
C ASN A 239 19.64 -13.53 7.27
N TYR A 240 20.17 -12.98 6.18
CA TYR A 240 21.47 -12.28 6.21
C TYR A 240 21.39 -10.89 6.86
N GLY A 241 20.19 -10.39 7.15
CA GLY A 241 19.94 -9.09 7.76
C GLY A 241 20.23 -9.03 9.26
N GLU A 242 20.74 -10.09 9.88
CA GLU A 242 21.07 -10.12 11.31
C GLU A 242 22.00 -8.94 11.70
N GLY A 243 21.56 -8.12 12.67
CA GLY A 243 22.22 -6.90 13.09
C GLY A 243 21.72 -5.63 12.38
N ALA A 244 20.82 -5.75 11.39
CA ALA A 244 20.31 -4.62 10.63
C ALA A 244 19.23 -3.83 11.38
N ILE A 245 19.19 -2.53 11.10
CA ILE A 245 18.12 -1.61 11.51
C ILE A 245 17.86 -0.62 10.38
N GLY A 246 16.61 -0.48 9.96
CA GLY A 246 16.21 0.42 8.87
C GLY A 246 14.97 1.22 9.22
N TYR A 247 14.83 2.40 8.61
CA TYR A 247 13.64 3.23 8.78
C TYR A 247 12.65 3.06 7.63
N VAL A 248 11.39 2.77 7.96
CA VAL A 248 10.31 2.53 7.01
C VAL A 248 8.97 3.07 7.53
N ASN A 249 7.95 3.16 6.68
CA ASN A 249 6.58 3.27 7.18
C ASN A 249 6.17 2.01 7.98
N TYR A 250 5.41 2.17 9.07
CA TYR A 250 4.95 1.07 9.93
C TYR A 250 4.24 -0.07 9.19
N SER A 251 3.50 0.23 8.12
CA SER A 251 2.80 -0.75 7.29
C SER A 251 3.72 -1.85 6.74
N TYR A 252 4.98 -1.53 6.44
CA TYR A 252 5.93 -2.51 5.93
C TYR A 252 6.40 -3.48 7.01
N ALA A 253 6.57 -3.02 8.25
CA ALA A 253 6.92 -3.90 9.37
C ALA A 253 5.77 -4.85 9.72
N LEU A 254 4.52 -4.37 9.64
CA LEU A 254 3.33 -5.22 9.77
C LEU A 254 3.28 -6.29 8.68
N ASN A 255 3.38 -5.88 7.42
CA ASN A 255 3.31 -6.81 6.28
C ASN A 255 4.47 -7.82 6.26
N ALA A 256 5.64 -7.44 6.77
CA ALA A 256 6.80 -8.32 6.87
C ALA A 256 6.79 -9.22 8.12
N HIS A 257 5.83 -9.06 9.04
CA HIS A 257 5.81 -9.75 10.34
C HIS A 257 7.12 -9.58 11.12
N TYR A 258 7.62 -8.33 11.18
CA TYR A 258 8.88 -7.98 11.84
C TYR A 258 8.70 -6.96 12.96
N PRO A 259 9.54 -7.01 14.01
CA PRO A 259 9.45 -6.09 15.12
C PRO A 259 9.98 -4.71 14.74
N VAL A 260 9.57 -3.71 15.52
CA VAL A 260 10.03 -2.33 15.41
C VAL A 260 10.47 -1.82 16.77
N ALA A 261 11.51 -1.00 16.81
CA ALA A 261 11.92 -0.41 18.08
C ALA A 261 10.84 0.54 18.58
N LYS A 262 10.47 0.44 19.86
CA LYS A 262 9.71 1.49 20.53
C LYS A 262 10.60 2.71 20.72
N VAL A 263 10.06 3.90 20.48
CA VAL A 263 10.82 5.16 20.53
C VAL A 263 10.47 5.95 21.79
N LEU A 264 11.49 6.42 22.51
CA LEU A 264 11.29 7.28 23.69
C LEU A 264 10.66 8.61 23.28
N ASN A 265 9.51 8.94 23.86
CA ASN A 265 8.85 10.23 23.70
C ASN A 265 9.24 11.24 24.80
N HIS A 266 8.82 12.48 24.63
CA HIS A 266 9.12 13.58 25.56
C HIS A 266 8.54 13.37 26.97
N ALA A 267 7.47 12.56 27.10
CA ALA A 267 6.87 12.19 28.38
C ALA A 267 7.66 11.11 29.14
N GLY A 268 8.73 10.57 28.57
CA GLY A 268 9.55 9.54 29.19
C GLY A 268 9.02 8.12 29.01
N TYR A 269 8.21 7.87 27.98
CA TYR A 269 7.66 6.55 27.63
C TYR A 269 8.12 6.09 26.25
N TYR A 270 8.35 4.79 26.09
CA TYR A 270 8.66 4.16 24.82
C TYR A 270 7.35 3.75 24.12
N THR A 271 7.11 4.26 22.93
CA THR A 271 5.86 4.04 22.19
C THR A 271 6.09 3.47 20.80
N GLU A 272 5.08 2.78 20.27
CA GLU A 272 4.99 2.35 18.87
C GLU A 272 4.05 3.29 18.09
N PRO A 273 4.17 3.40 16.75
CA PRO A 273 3.22 4.17 15.94
C PRO A 273 2.00 3.33 15.58
N THR A 274 1.29 2.84 16.59
CA THR A 274 -0.06 2.31 16.34
C THR A 274 -0.94 3.43 15.75
N PRO A 275 -1.96 3.10 14.95
CA PRO A 275 -2.90 4.09 14.42
C PRO A 275 -3.43 5.07 15.47
N GLN A 276 -3.69 4.58 16.69
CA GLN A 276 -4.14 5.36 17.83
C GLN A 276 -3.06 6.30 18.38
N ASN A 277 -1.83 5.81 18.56
CA ASN A 277 -0.73 6.66 19.03
C ASN A 277 -0.41 7.76 18.02
N VAL A 278 -0.41 7.45 16.72
CA VAL A 278 -0.25 8.43 15.63
C VAL A 278 -1.40 9.46 15.66
N ALA A 279 -2.64 9.02 15.90
CA ALA A 279 -3.79 9.92 16.03
C ALA A 279 -3.60 10.90 17.20
N VAL A 280 -3.12 10.42 18.36
CA VAL A 280 -2.78 11.26 19.52
C VAL A 280 -1.67 12.24 19.18
N SER A 281 -0.55 11.75 18.65
CA SER A 281 0.61 12.56 18.26
C SER A 281 0.23 13.75 17.40
N LEU A 282 -0.60 13.50 16.38
CA LEU A 282 -0.95 14.50 15.38
C LEU A 282 -2.01 15.51 15.85
N LEU A 283 -2.56 15.37 17.07
CA LEU A 283 -3.31 16.46 17.71
C LEU A 283 -2.45 17.70 17.96
N LYS A 284 -1.12 17.54 18.01
CA LYS A 284 -0.16 18.65 18.14
C LYS A 284 0.42 19.13 16.82
N ALA A 285 0.06 18.50 15.69
CA ALA A 285 0.44 18.98 14.38
C ALA A 285 -0.32 20.28 14.04
N LYS A 286 0.35 21.22 13.38
CA LYS A 286 -0.28 22.41 12.82
C LYS A 286 -0.24 22.33 11.30
N ILE A 287 -1.29 22.79 10.63
CA ILE A 287 -1.30 22.94 9.18
C ILE A 287 -0.89 24.38 8.86
N ASN A 288 0.04 24.55 7.94
CA ASN A 288 0.44 25.86 7.46
C ASN A 288 -0.69 26.48 6.62
N THR A 289 -1.35 27.50 7.16
CA THR A 289 -2.47 28.20 6.50
C THR A 289 -2.04 29.47 5.76
N ASN A 290 -0.75 29.80 5.74
CA ASN A 290 -0.24 30.94 4.99
C ASN A 290 -0.23 30.63 3.50
N ARG A 291 -1.20 31.17 2.76
CA ARG A 291 -1.35 31.00 1.29
C ARG A 291 -0.15 31.49 0.46
N ARG A 292 0.72 32.33 1.03
CA ARG A 292 1.95 32.81 0.37
C ARG A 292 3.14 31.89 0.61
N SER A 293 3.03 30.93 1.53
CA SER A 293 4.06 29.96 1.82
C SER A 293 4.14 28.90 0.72
N PRO A 294 5.34 28.48 0.28
CA PRO A 294 5.47 27.30 -0.59
C PRO A 294 4.94 26.03 0.08
N ASP A 295 4.96 26.01 1.42
CA ASP A 295 4.47 24.93 2.28
C ASP A 295 2.99 25.08 2.67
N TYR A 296 2.20 25.89 1.95
CA TYR A 296 0.77 26.07 2.25
C TYR A 296 0.03 24.72 2.21
N LEU A 297 -0.77 24.43 3.24
CA LEU A 297 -1.48 23.16 3.48
C LEU A 297 -0.61 21.95 3.84
N THR A 298 0.66 22.15 4.21
CA THR A 298 1.49 21.07 4.78
C THR A 298 1.66 21.18 6.29
N GLN A 299 2.08 20.09 6.89
CA GLN A 299 2.30 19.94 8.33
C GLN A 299 3.47 20.77 8.86
N GLN A 300 3.34 21.18 10.12
CA GLN A 300 4.39 21.61 11.02
C GLN A 300 4.36 20.68 12.23
N LEU A 301 5.49 20.03 12.53
CA LEU A 301 5.56 18.90 13.45
C LEU A 301 6.32 19.20 14.76
N ASP A 302 6.79 20.43 15.00
CA ASP A 302 7.50 20.79 16.23
C ASP A 302 6.71 20.44 17.50
N GLY A 303 5.38 20.63 17.45
CA GLY A 303 4.47 20.27 18.53
C GLY A 303 4.35 18.76 18.74
N VAL A 304 4.51 17.96 17.69
CA VAL A 304 4.44 16.49 17.73
C VAL A 304 5.72 15.92 18.36
N TYR A 305 6.87 16.45 17.97
CA TYR A 305 8.18 16.00 18.46
C TYR A 305 8.32 16.18 19.97
N ASN A 306 7.76 17.27 20.50
CA ASN A 306 7.86 17.65 21.91
C ASN A 306 6.58 17.37 22.71
N ASP A 307 5.63 16.60 22.17
CA ASP A 307 4.37 16.35 22.87
C ASP A 307 4.59 15.53 24.15
N SER A 308 4.04 16.04 25.25
CA SER A 308 4.11 15.45 26.59
C SER A 308 2.99 14.44 26.88
N ASP A 309 2.09 14.16 25.93
CA ASP A 309 1.19 13.01 26.03
C ASP A 309 2.01 11.72 26.05
N LYS A 310 1.77 10.86 27.05
CA LYS A 310 2.50 9.59 27.22
C LYS A 310 2.32 8.65 26.03
N ARG A 311 1.25 8.79 25.26
CA ARG A 311 0.92 7.96 24.10
C ARG A 311 1.58 8.43 22.81
N ASN A 312 2.17 9.63 22.81
CA ASN A 312 2.83 10.22 21.65
C ASN A 312 3.88 9.27 21.06
N TYR A 313 3.80 9.02 19.76
CA TYR A 313 4.91 8.54 18.94
C TYR A 313 5.58 9.74 18.21
N PRO A 314 6.87 10.05 18.46
CA PRO A 314 7.48 11.29 17.97
C PRO A 314 7.65 11.40 16.46
N LEU A 315 7.75 10.29 15.72
CA LEU A 315 7.95 10.27 14.26
C LEU A 315 6.63 10.06 13.49
N SER A 316 5.55 10.67 13.99
CA SER A 316 4.24 10.69 13.34
C SER A 316 4.10 11.83 12.34
N SER A 317 3.50 11.56 11.18
CA SER A 317 3.40 12.49 10.06
C SER A 317 2.21 12.17 9.13
N TYR A 318 1.91 13.09 8.23
CA TYR A 318 1.01 12.90 7.09
C TYR A 318 1.79 12.67 5.80
N SER A 319 1.17 11.95 4.86
CA SER A 319 1.54 11.96 3.44
C SER A 319 0.47 12.68 2.62
N TYR A 320 0.87 13.28 1.50
CA TYR A 320 0.04 14.18 0.70
C TYR A 320 -0.09 13.69 -0.73
N MET A 321 -1.30 13.76 -1.27
CA MET A 321 -1.49 13.80 -2.71
C MET A 321 -1.31 15.24 -3.19
N ILE A 322 -0.48 15.43 -4.21
CA ILE A 322 -0.31 16.68 -4.94
C ILE A 322 -1.33 16.67 -6.08
N LEU A 323 -2.36 17.51 -5.92
CA LEU A 323 -3.46 17.62 -6.87
C LEU A 323 -3.15 18.66 -7.95
N PRO A 324 -3.43 18.38 -9.24
CA PRO A 324 -3.39 19.38 -10.28
C PRO A 324 -4.59 20.34 -10.17
N LEU A 325 -4.30 21.64 -10.22
CA LEU A 325 -5.31 22.71 -10.25
C LEU A 325 -5.44 23.37 -11.64
N LYS A 326 -4.60 22.95 -12.59
CA LYS A 326 -4.60 23.39 -13.98
C LYS A 326 -4.46 22.17 -14.88
N VAL A 327 -5.01 22.26 -16.08
CA VAL A 327 -4.76 21.28 -17.16
C VAL A 327 -3.34 21.51 -17.65
N GLN A 328 -2.48 20.49 -17.54
CA GLN A 328 -1.07 20.57 -17.93
C GLN A 328 -0.51 19.15 -18.17
N GLY A 329 0.47 19.04 -19.06
CA GLY A 329 1.10 17.75 -19.38
C GLY A 329 0.07 16.72 -19.85
N THR A 330 0.10 15.52 -19.26
CA THR A 330 -0.83 14.44 -19.54
C THR A 330 -2.19 14.58 -18.85
N PHE A 331 -2.34 15.53 -17.90
CA PHE A 331 -3.57 15.74 -17.14
C PHE A 331 -4.62 16.54 -17.93
N THR A 332 -5.85 16.04 -17.97
CA THR A 332 -6.99 16.67 -18.69
C THR A 332 -8.22 16.78 -17.80
N LYS A 333 -9.21 17.60 -18.20
CA LYS A 333 -10.49 17.68 -17.47
C LYS A 333 -11.20 16.34 -17.35
N VAL A 334 -11.14 15.49 -18.38
CA VAL A 334 -11.78 14.17 -18.36
C VAL A 334 -11.10 13.28 -17.30
N LYS A 335 -9.78 13.35 -17.18
CA LYS A 335 -9.03 12.67 -16.11
C LYS A 335 -9.32 13.26 -14.73
N GLY A 336 -9.60 14.56 -14.63
CA GLY A 336 -10.02 15.21 -13.40
C GLY A 336 -11.31 14.66 -12.79
N LYS A 337 -12.24 14.15 -13.63
CA LYS A 337 -13.40 13.39 -13.15
C LYS A 337 -12.97 12.14 -12.38
N THR A 338 -12.08 11.33 -12.95
CA THR A 338 -11.53 10.11 -12.31
C THR A 338 -10.75 10.46 -11.05
N LEU A 339 -9.84 11.43 -11.11
CA LEU A 339 -9.03 11.82 -9.96
C LEU A 339 -9.90 12.35 -8.81
N GLY A 340 -10.94 13.14 -9.14
CA GLY A 340 -11.91 13.61 -8.17
C GLY A 340 -12.70 12.47 -7.51
N ALA A 341 -13.24 11.54 -8.30
CA ALA A 341 -13.97 10.38 -7.78
C ALA A 341 -13.08 9.48 -6.89
N PHE A 342 -11.84 9.20 -7.33
CA PHE A 342 -10.85 8.47 -6.53
C PHE A 342 -10.55 9.20 -5.22
N SER A 343 -10.38 10.52 -5.28
CA SER A 343 -10.12 11.34 -4.09
C SER A 343 -11.26 11.37 -3.11
N TYR A 344 -12.50 11.51 -3.59
CA TYR A 344 -13.69 11.40 -2.74
C TYR A 344 -13.79 10.03 -2.09
N TYR A 345 -13.49 8.95 -2.83
CA TYR A 345 -13.49 7.59 -2.30
C TYR A 345 -12.50 7.45 -1.13
N PHE A 346 -11.22 7.77 -1.32
CA PHE A 346 -10.23 7.52 -0.27
C PHE A 346 -10.33 8.50 0.90
N MET A 347 -10.88 9.70 0.70
CA MET A 347 -11.14 10.64 1.80
C MET A 347 -12.30 10.21 2.69
N CYS A 348 -13.17 9.36 2.17
CA CYS A 348 -14.39 8.92 2.81
C CYS A 348 -14.29 7.42 3.13
N GLN A 349 -14.67 6.57 2.18
CA GLN A 349 -14.77 5.12 2.35
C GLN A 349 -13.40 4.43 2.51
N GLY A 350 -12.37 4.90 1.81
CA GLY A 350 -11.05 4.26 1.85
C GLY A 350 -10.35 4.37 3.22
N GLN A 351 -10.78 5.29 4.09
CA GLN A 351 -10.20 5.46 5.42
C GLN A 351 -10.48 4.26 6.35
N GLN A 352 -11.49 3.43 6.06
CA GLN A 352 -11.84 2.28 6.90
C GLN A 352 -10.74 1.22 6.99
N GLN A 353 -9.88 1.10 5.96
CA GLN A 353 -8.81 0.10 5.89
C GLN A 353 -7.46 0.62 6.42
N ALA A 354 -7.36 1.93 6.69
CA ALA A 354 -6.11 2.54 7.10
C ALA A 354 -5.53 1.88 8.39
N PRO A 355 -6.30 1.63 9.47
CA PRO A 355 -5.77 1.03 10.68
C PRO A 355 -5.18 -0.36 10.48
N GLN A 356 -5.81 -1.21 9.67
CA GLN A 356 -5.39 -2.57 9.37
C GLN A 356 -4.07 -2.58 8.60
N LEU A 357 -3.86 -1.57 7.75
CA LEU A 357 -2.62 -1.36 7.02
C LEU A 357 -1.52 -0.70 7.88
N GLY A 358 -1.80 -0.31 9.13
CA GLY A 358 -0.84 0.37 10.01
C GLY A 358 -0.81 1.90 9.86
N TYR A 359 -1.80 2.50 9.21
CA TYR A 359 -1.96 3.95 9.11
C TYR A 359 -3.02 4.44 10.10
N SER A 360 -2.90 5.71 10.49
CA SER A 360 -3.96 6.42 11.20
C SER A 360 -4.87 7.10 10.16
N PRO A 361 -6.18 6.78 10.15
CA PRO A 361 -7.11 7.50 9.29
C PRO A 361 -7.20 8.98 9.66
N LEU A 362 -7.58 9.79 8.68
CA LEU A 362 -7.60 11.25 8.82
C LEU A 362 -8.80 11.71 9.67
N PRO A 363 -8.61 12.67 10.59
CA PRO A 363 -9.69 13.28 11.34
C PRO A 363 -10.62 14.13 10.45
N ILE A 364 -11.84 14.37 10.95
CA ILE A 364 -12.94 15.00 10.19
C ILE A 364 -12.57 16.36 9.59
N ASN A 365 -11.77 17.17 10.28
CA ASN A 365 -11.33 18.48 9.81
C ASN A 365 -10.44 18.39 8.56
N LEU A 366 -9.54 17.39 8.51
CA LEU A 366 -8.67 17.19 7.35
C LEU A 366 -9.42 16.59 6.17
N VAL A 367 -10.39 15.70 6.42
CA VAL A 367 -11.27 15.18 5.36
C VAL A 367 -12.10 16.30 4.73
N LYS A 368 -12.68 17.20 5.56
CA LYS A 368 -13.39 18.39 5.06
C LYS A 368 -12.48 19.29 4.21
N ALA A 369 -11.28 19.60 4.71
CA ALA A 369 -10.31 20.40 3.97
C ALA A 369 -9.89 19.71 2.66
N GLY A 370 -9.80 18.38 2.65
CA GLY A 370 -9.59 17.55 1.48
C GLY A 370 -10.69 17.70 0.44
N PHE A 371 -11.96 17.61 0.84
CA PHE A 371 -13.10 17.87 -0.05
C PHE A 371 -13.04 19.26 -0.69
N ASP A 372 -12.61 20.28 0.06
CA ASP A 372 -12.42 21.62 -0.49
C ASP A 372 -11.33 21.67 -1.56
N GLN A 373 -10.25 20.89 -1.42
CA GLN A 373 -9.21 20.81 -2.45
C GLN A 373 -9.66 20.00 -3.66
N ILE A 374 -10.40 18.92 -3.46
CA ILE A 374 -10.92 18.07 -4.54
C ILE A 374 -11.81 18.87 -5.49
N ARG A 375 -12.67 19.76 -4.97
CA ARG A 375 -13.54 20.63 -5.80
C ARG A 375 -12.76 21.59 -6.71
N ARG A 376 -11.47 21.81 -6.47
CA ARG A 376 -10.61 22.69 -7.28
C ARG A 376 -9.94 21.96 -8.45
N ILE A 377 -10.03 20.64 -8.52
CA ILE A 377 -9.44 19.83 -9.61
C ILE A 377 -10.21 20.12 -10.91
N PRO A 378 -9.53 20.52 -12.00
CA PRO A 378 -10.19 20.77 -13.29
C PRO A 378 -10.96 19.55 -13.80
N GLY A 379 -12.26 19.71 -14.06
CA GLY A 379 -13.11 18.63 -14.58
C GLY A 379 -13.66 17.67 -13.53
N VAL A 380 -13.43 17.94 -12.24
CA VAL A 380 -14.09 17.19 -11.16
C VAL A 380 -15.61 17.35 -11.24
N GLN A 381 -16.32 16.25 -11.01
CA GLN A 381 -17.74 16.29 -10.69
C GLN A 381 -17.86 16.44 -9.17
N ALA A 382 -18.15 17.65 -8.71
CA ALA A 382 -18.24 17.93 -7.29
C ALA A 382 -19.32 17.07 -6.64
N GLN A 383 -18.96 16.41 -5.53
CA GLN A 383 -19.87 15.56 -4.78
C GLN A 383 -20.25 16.26 -3.46
N ASN A 384 -21.53 16.29 -3.16
CA ASN A 384 -22.05 16.75 -1.87
C ASN A 384 -22.13 15.55 -0.92
N ILE A 385 -20.98 15.10 -0.43
CA ILE A 385 -20.89 13.99 0.51
C ILE A 385 -21.32 14.45 1.89
N ASN A 386 -22.37 13.84 2.44
CA ASN A 386 -22.65 13.95 3.86
C ASN A 386 -21.55 13.21 4.63
N ILE A 387 -20.63 13.95 5.23
CA ILE A 387 -19.47 13.40 5.93
C ILE A 387 -19.84 12.43 7.06
N LYS A 388 -21.04 12.56 7.63
CA LYS A 388 -21.56 11.62 8.65
C LYS A 388 -21.77 10.20 8.10
N ASN A 389 -21.92 10.07 6.78
CA ASN A 389 -22.12 8.80 6.09
C ASN A 389 -20.79 8.23 5.55
N CYS A 390 -19.67 8.90 5.79
CA CYS A 390 -18.37 8.34 5.46
C CYS A 390 -17.99 7.25 6.45
N ASN A 391 -17.58 6.10 5.92
CA ASN A 391 -17.01 5.02 6.73
C ASN A 391 -15.56 5.36 7.10
N ASN A 392 -15.40 6.31 8.02
CA ASN A 392 -14.11 6.68 8.59
C ASN A 392 -14.12 6.40 10.11
N PRO A 393 -13.24 5.53 10.62
CA PRO A 393 -13.28 5.09 12.02
C PRO A 393 -12.86 6.17 13.02
N THR A 394 -12.32 7.31 12.56
CA THR A 394 -12.02 8.46 13.44
C THR A 394 -13.23 9.32 13.74
N PHE A 395 -14.32 9.25 12.95
CA PHE A 395 -15.41 10.18 13.06
C PHE A 395 -16.28 9.87 14.28
N THR A 396 -16.44 10.87 15.14
CA THR A 396 -17.47 10.89 16.19
C THR A 396 -18.58 11.88 15.82
N PRO A 397 -19.81 11.70 16.34
CA PRO A 397 -20.93 12.61 16.08
C PRO A 397 -20.67 14.07 16.49
N ASP A 398 -19.82 14.29 17.49
CA ASP A 398 -19.38 15.58 18.03
C ASP A 398 -18.12 16.14 17.35
N GLY A 399 -17.51 15.40 16.42
CA GLY A 399 -16.39 15.86 15.60
C GLY A 399 -14.99 15.70 16.23
N HIS A 400 -14.89 15.04 17.38
CA HIS A 400 -13.63 14.61 17.98
C HIS A 400 -12.97 13.45 17.20
N ASN A 401 -11.69 13.19 17.49
CA ASN A 401 -10.92 12.10 16.89
C ASN A 401 -11.01 10.85 17.78
N ARG A 402 -11.96 9.96 17.44
CA ARG A 402 -12.23 8.74 18.22
C ARG A 402 -10.99 7.90 18.52
N LEU A 403 -10.06 7.82 17.57
CA LEU A 403 -8.84 7.01 17.74
C LEU A 403 -7.90 7.60 18.79
N ALA A 404 -7.86 8.92 18.92
CA ALA A 404 -7.07 9.59 19.96
C ALA A 404 -7.73 9.46 21.35
N ASP A 405 -9.06 9.48 21.41
CA ASP A 405 -9.81 9.36 22.67
C ASP A 405 -9.73 7.96 23.26
N THR A 406 -9.68 6.94 22.39
CA THR A 406 -9.60 5.52 22.77
C THR A 406 -8.17 4.97 22.82
N ALA A 407 -7.16 5.81 22.57
CA ALA A 407 -5.77 5.38 22.55
C ALA A 407 -5.32 4.91 23.95
N PRO A 408 -4.85 3.66 24.10
CA PRO A 408 -4.42 3.14 25.38
C PRO A 408 -3.14 3.85 25.84
N TYR A 409 -3.04 4.13 27.14
CA TYR A 409 -1.79 4.58 27.72
C TYR A 409 -0.72 3.50 27.63
N PRO A 410 0.56 3.86 27.41
CA PRO A 410 1.64 2.88 27.44
C PRO A 410 1.71 2.19 28.82
N PRO A 411 2.00 0.88 28.86
CA PRO A 411 2.13 0.16 30.12
C PRO A 411 3.30 0.68 30.96
N ALA A 412 3.28 0.42 32.27
CA ALA A 412 4.32 0.88 33.19
C ALA A 412 5.73 0.41 32.81
N CYS A 413 5.84 -0.80 32.22
CA CYS A 413 7.11 -1.31 31.74
C CYS A 413 7.73 -0.43 30.65
N ASP A 414 6.94 0.30 29.85
CA ASP A 414 7.44 1.22 28.81
C ASP A 414 7.92 2.57 29.34
N LYS A 415 7.87 2.81 30.65
CA LYS A 415 8.48 4.00 31.26
C LYS A 415 10.00 3.88 31.24
N LYS A 416 10.71 4.96 30.91
CA LYS A 416 12.18 5.01 30.96
C LYS A 416 12.71 4.54 32.32
N GLY A 417 13.72 3.66 32.28
CA GLY A 417 14.34 3.06 33.46
C GLY A 417 13.71 1.73 33.90
N ALA A 418 12.51 1.39 33.43
CA ALA A 418 11.92 0.07 33.65
C ALA A 418 12.43 -0.96 32.61
N PRO A 419 12.47 -2.27 32.94
CA PRO A 419 12.78 -3.32 31.97
C PRO A 419 11.80 -3.38 30.78
N PRO A 420 12.26 -3.85 29.59
CA PRO A 420 11.42 -4.16 28.44
C PRO A 420 10.17 -4.99 28.76
N CYS A 421 9.01 -4.53 28.29
CA CYS A 421 7.79 -5.35 28.25
C CYS A 421 8.07 -6.59 27.39
N THR A 422 7.50 -7.74 27.73
CA THR A 422 7.77 -9.00 27.00
C THR A 422 6.97 -9.15 25.71
N THR A 423 5.91 -8.35 25.52
CA THR A 423 5.10 -8.36 24.31
C THR A 423 5.90 -7.89 23.10
N GLY A 424 5.78 -8.63 21.99
CA GLY A 424 6.36 -8.24 20.71
C GLY A 424 5.79 -6.92 20.18
N THR A 425 6.53 -6.31 19.27
CA THR A 425 6.20 -5.04 18.61
C THR A 425 5.90 -5.27 17.14
N GLY A 426 5.33 -4.26 16.49
CA GLY A 426 5.10 -4.27 15.05
C GLY A 426 4.38 -5.52 14.58
N GLY A 427 4.92 -6.16 13.54
CA GLY A 427 4.34 -7.36 12.93
C GLY A 427 4.47 -8.64 13.75
N THR A 428 5.17 -8.61 14.90
CA THR A 428 5.41 -9.80 15.77
C THR A 428 4.49 -9.87 17.00
N LYS A 429 3.45 -9.03 17.06
CA LYS A 429 2.52 -9.00 18.20
C LYS A 429 1.78 -10.33 18.41
N ASP A 430 1.60 -11.10 17.33
CA ASP A 430 0.88 -12.37 17.36
C ASP A 430 1.80 -13.61 17.52
N ASP A 431 3.14 -13.42 17.52
CA ASP A 431 4.12 -14.52 17.63
C ASP A 431 4.41 -14.95 19.09
N GLY A 432 3.75 -14.30 20.06
CA GLY A 432 3.88 -14.59 21.48
C GLY A 432 3.00 -15.75 21.93
N GLY A 433 3.52 -16.98 21.82
CA GLY A 433 2.91 -18.16 22.42
C GLY A 433 2.62 -17.98 23.93
N GLY A 434 1.34 -17.84 24.26
CA GLY A 434 0.81 -17.75 25.61
C GLY A 434 -0.72 -17.94 25.60
N THR A 435 -1.14 -19.20 25.65
CA THR A 435 -2.48 -19.73 26.01
C THR A 435 -3.68 -18.77 26.02
N GLY A 436 -4.54 -18.94 25.01
CA GLY A 436 -6.00 -18.89 25.05
C GLY A 436 -6.68 -17.98 26.09
N GLY A 437 -7.09 -16.80 25.64
CA GLY A 437 -8.13 -15.99 26.28
C GLY A 437 -9.01 -15.37 25.20
N ALA A 438 -9.92 -16.16 24.63
CA ALA A 438 -10.94 -15.65 23.73
C ALA A 438 -11.82 -14.64 24.49
N SER A 439 -11.73 -13.36 24.14
CA SER A 439 -12.70 -12.36 24.56
C SER A 439 -13.99 -12.57 23.76
N GLY A 440 -14.85 -13.45 24.27
CA GLY A 440 -16.22 -13.63 23.76
C GLY A 440 -17.08 -12.41 24.07
N GLY A 441 -17.66 -11.81 23.03
CA GLY A 441 -18.83 -10.94 23.16
C GLY A 441 -20.10 -11.78 23.43
N PRO A 442 -21.12 -11.22 24.11
CA PRO A 442 -22.27 -12.00 24.57
C PRO A 442 -23.22 -12.30 23.39
N GLY A 443 -23.19 -13.54 22.91
CA GLY A 443 -24.20 -14.11 22.02
C GLY A 443 -25.18 -14.95 22.83
N ASN A 444 -26.39 -14.43 23.03
CA ASN A 444 -27.50 -15.12 23.67
C ASN A 444 -28.24 -15.98 22.63
N GLY A 445 -28.46 -17.26 22.89
CA GLY A 445 -29.32 -18.13 22.04
C GLY A 445 -29.01 -19.62 22.18
N GLY A 446 -29.83 -20.33 22.95
CA GLY A 446 -29.60 -21.72 23.37
C GLY A 446 -29.86 -22.82 22.33
N GLY A 447 -29.52 -24.04 22.71
CA GLY A 447 -29.84 -25.28 21.99
C GLY A 447 -29.01 -26.46 22.47
N THR A 448 -29.68 -27.43 23.08
CA THR A 448 -29.21 -28.62 23.82
C THR A 448 -28.66 -29.79 22.98
N GLY A 449 -27.81 -30.62 23.61
CA GLY A 449 -27.46 -32.01 23.24
C GLY A 449 -25.93 -32.21 23.18
N GLY A 450 -25.24 -33.02 23.99
CA GLY A 450 -25.58 -34.27 24.68
C GLY A 450 -24.88 -35.43 23.98
N GLY A 451 -23.68 -35.85 24.43
CA GLY A 451 -23.00 -37.03 23.89
C GLY A 451 -21.56 -37.21 24.39
N SER A 452 -21.37 -38.20 25.27
CA SER A 452 -20.11 -38.65 25.89
C SER A 452 -19.32 -39.62 24.99
N GLY A 453 -18.00 -39.72 25.17
CA GLY A 453 -17.19 -40.80 24.61
C GLY A 453 -15.68 -40.72 24.92
N ASN A 454 -15.21 -41.59 25.83
CA ASN A 454 -13.82 -42.00 26.12
C ASN A 454 -12.92 -42.09 24.87
N GLY A 455 -11.59 -41.87 24.91
CA GLY A 455 -10.58 -42.32 25.86
C GLY A 455 -9.73 -43.44 25.22
N GLY A 456 -8.42 -43.22 25.04
CA GLY A 456 -7.50 -44.24 24.48
C GLY A 456 -6.05 -43.76 24.35
N THR A 457 -5.19 -44.27 25.23
CA THR A 457 -3.73 -44.06 25.36
C THR A 457 -2.88 -45.13 24.65
N ALA A 458 -1.56 -44.89 24.67
CA ALA A 458 -0.41 -45.76 24.38
C ALA A 458 0.00 -45.80 22.90
N GLY A 459 1.26 -45.64 22.49
CA GLY A 459 2.60 -45.97 23.00
C GLY A 459 3.46 -46.06 21.71
N GLY A 460 4.79 -45.90 21.61
CA GLY A 460 5.93 -46.09 22.49
C GLY A 460 7.02 -46.79 21.65
N GLY A 461 8.26 -46.29 21.69
CA GLY A 461 9.47 -46.95 21.14
C GLY A 461 9.86 -46.53 19.71
N GLY A 462 11.12 -46.31 19.34
CA GLY A 462 12.39 -46.45 20.05
C GLY A 462 13.52 -46.76 19.04
N GLY A 463 14.70 -46.16 19.23
CA GLY A 463 15.99 -46.72 18.84
C GLY A 463 16.58 -46.33 17.47
N GLY A 464 17.90 -46.04 17.46
CA GLY A 464 18.73 -46.22 16.26
C GLY A 464 19.83 -45.19 16.03
N SER A 465 20.93 -45.31 16.77
CA SER A 465 22.23 -44.65 16.61
C SER A 465 22.99 -45.02 15.32
N GLY A 466 23.82 -44.10 14.80
CA GLY A 466 24.88 -44.39 13.81
C GLY A 466 25.86 -43.21 13.68
N SER A 467 27.15 -43.50 13.87
CA SER A 467 28.23 -42.54 14.14
C SER A 467 29.23 -42.44 12.98
N GLY A 468 29.64 -41.19 12.64
CA GLY A 468 30.96 -40.76 12.10
C GLY A 468 31.42 -41.17 10.69
N PRO A 469 32.62 -40.73 10.26
CA PRO A 469 33.06 -39.33 10.08
C PRO A 469 33.75 -39.10 8.69
N GLY A 470 34.07 -37.86 8.30
CA GLY A 470 34.99 -37.64 7.17
C GLY A 470 35.03 -36.23 6.56
N SER A 471 36.15 -35.55 6.80
CA SER A 471 36.59 -34.22 6.34
C SER A 471 36.96 -34.11 4.85
N GLY A 472 36.92 -32.90 4.27
CA GLY A 472 37.83 -32.52 3.17
C GLY A 472 37.35 -31.44 2.18
N SER A 473 37.81 -30.21 2.40
CA SER A 473 38.37 -29.27 1.40
C SER A 473 37.52 -28.73 0.22
N GLY A 474 37.30 -27.41 0.20
CA GLY A 474 37.09 -26.61 -1.03
C GLY A 474 38.40 -26.42 -1.84
N PRO A 475 38.48 -25.52 -2.85
CA PRO A 475 37.62 -24.35 -3.12
C PRO A 475 37.18 -24.14 -4.60
N GLY A 476 36.32 -23.14 -4.86
CA GLY A 476 36.52 -22.25 -6.03
C GLY A 476 35.38 -22.04 -7.04
N SER A 477 34.87 -20.79 -7.03
CA SER A 477 34.22 -20.04 -8.12
C SER A 477 32.74 -20.30 -8.46
N GLY A 478 31.87 -19.44 -7.92
CA GLY A 478 30.55 -19.15 -8.45
C GLY A 478 30.51 -17.69 -8.93
N SER A 479 30.29 -17.51 -10.24
CA SER A 479 30.17 -16.22 -10.92
C SER A 479 28.93 -15.46 -10.43
N GLY A 480 29.14 -14.30 -9.81
CA GLY A 480 28.09 -13.36 -9.42
C GLY A 480 27.70 -12.46 -10.59
N GLY A 481 26.42 -12.46 -10.97
CA GLY A 481 25.86 -11.48 -11.89
C GLY A 481 25.77 -10.10 -11.22
N ALA A 482 26.48 -9.12 -11.78
CA ALA A 482 26.48 -7.73 -11.32
C ALA A 482 25.12 -7.06 -11.51
N GLN A 483 24.64 -6.37 -10.47
CA GLN A 483 23.52 -5.43 -10.54
C GLN A 483 24.04 -4.06 -11.02
N PRO A 484 23.26 -3.29 -11.81
CA PRO A 484 23.69 -2.00 -12.33
C PRO A 484 23.85 -0.95 -11.20
N SER A 485 24.97 -0.23 -11.18
CA SER A 485 25.20 0.90 -10.27
C SER A 485 24.89 2.24 -10.95
N VAL A 486 24.31 3.17 -10.19
CA VAL A 486 23.99 4.54 -10.61
C VAL A 486 25.13 5.46 -10.19
N ASP A 487 25.55 6.32 -11.11
CA ASP A 487 26.56 7.34 -10.86
C ASP A 487 26.05 8.36 -9.80
N PRO A 488 26.77 8.57 -8.68
CA PRO A 488 26.28 9.40 -7.57
C PRO A 488 26.26 10.91 -7.86
N ASP A 489 26.93 11.39 -8.91
CA ASP A 489 26.99 12.82 -9.24
C ASP A 489 26.00 13.22 -10.34
N THR A 490 25.52 12.27 -11.16
CA THR A 490 24.65 12.54 -12.31
C THR A 490 23.30 11.80 -12.30
N GLY A 491 23.15 10.75 -11.48
CA GLY A 491 21.90 9.99 -11.37
C GLY A 491 21.54 9.13 -12.58
N GLN A 492 22.48 8.91 -13.52
CA GLN A 492 22.29 8.01 -14.66
C GLN A 492 22.80 6.59 -14.34
N THR A 493 22.13 5.57 -14.88
CA THR A 493 22.51 4.16 -14.75
C THR A 493 23.73 3.85 -15.62
N ILE A 494 24.83 3.37 -15.04
CA ILE A 494 26.00 2.92 -15.79
C ILE A 494 25.76 1.48 -16.25
N ALA A 495 25.59 1.28 -17.56
CA ALA A 495 25.75 -0.03 -18.17
C ALA A 495 27.24 -0.41 -18.17
N PRO A 496 27.63 -1.69 -17.96
CA PRO A 496 29.02 -2.08 -17.96
C PRO A 496 29.62 -1.79 -19.34
N GLY A 497 30.61 -0.88 -19.37
CA GLY A 497 31.13 -0.30 -20.60
C GLY A 497 31.94 -1.27 -21.47
N GLY A 498 31.90 -1.04 -22.78
CA GLY A 498 32.95 -1.38 -23.73
C GLY A 498 33.41 -0.08 -24.39
N GLY A 499 34.70 0.23 -24.26
CA GLY A 499 35.28 1.54 -24.57
C GLY A 499 35.31 1.94 -26.04
N SER A 500 35.46 3.25 -26.25
CA SER A 500 35.77 3.86 -27.54
C SER A 500 37.24 3.64 -27.93
N GLY A 501 37.47 3.14 -29.14
CA GLY A 501 38.78 3.08 -29.80
C GLY A 501 38.69 2.60 -31.25
N ALA A 502 38.55 3.55 -32.17
CA ALA A 502 38.87 3.57 -33.62
C ALA A 502 38.89 2.26 -34.47
N GLY A 503 38.17 2.30 -35.60
CA GLY A 503 38.64 1.78 -36.89
C GLY A 503 37.80 0.71 -37.61
N GLY A 504 37.29 1.07 -38.81
CA GLY A 504 37.36 0.20 -40.00
C GLY A 504 36.24 -0.81 -40.31
N ASN A 505 35.48 -0.48 -41.37
CA ASN A 505 34.96 -1.34 -42.46
C ASN A 505 34.09 -2.60 -42.19
N GLY A 506 32.92 -2.63 -42.85
CA GLY A 506 32.46 -3.83 -43.59
C GLY A 506 31.13 -4.48 -43.18
N GLY A 507 30.09 -4.27 -44.01
CA GLY A 507 29.26 -5.34 -44.58
C GLY A 507 28.15 -6.03 -43.77
N GLY A 508 26.89 -5.71 -44.11
CA GLY A 508 25.92 -6.70 -44.63
C GLY A 508 25.01 -7.47 -43.66
N GLY A 509 23.68 -7.28 -43.83
CA GLY A 509 22.58 -8.24 -43.56
C GLY A 509 22.36 -8.65 -42.10
N THR A 510 21.18 -8.96 -41.57
CA THR A 510 19.83 -9.26 -42.05
C THR A 510 18.91 -9.20 -40.81
N ALA A 511 17.65 -8.82 -40.99
CA ALA A 511 16.62 -8.87 -39.95
C ALA A 511 16.07 -10.30 -39.77
N ALA A 512 15.83 -10.72 -38.52
CA ALA A 512 14.80 -11.66 -38.05
C ALA A 512 14.94 -11.76 -36.51
N ASP A 513 14.02 -11.19 -35.73
CA ASP A 513 12.84 -11.84 -35.13
C ASP A 513 13.17 -12.80 -33.97
N GLY A 514 12.60 -12.56 -32.79
CA GLY A 514 12.87 -13.36 -31.60
C GLY A 514 12.56 -12.73 -30.23
N THR A 515 11.27 -12.68 -29.90
CA THR A 515 10.70 -12.88 -28.54
C THR A 515 11.11 -11.96 -27.37
N ILE A 516 10.19 -11.05 -27.04
CA ILE A 516 10.11 -10.35 -25.74
C ILE A 516 9.69 -11.38 -24.67
N ALA A 517 10.58 -11.66 -23.72
CA ALA A 517 10.26 -12.46 -22.53
C ALA A 517 9.40 -11.62 -21.57
N LEU A 518 8.09 -11.84 -21.61
CA LEU A 518 7.13 -11.35 -20.63
C LEU A 518 7.40 -12.06 -19.29
N ALA A 519 7.57 -11.27 -18.23
CA ALA A 519 7.69 -11.77 -16.87
C ALA A 519 6.45 -12.60 -16.49
N GLN A 520 6.67 -13.85 -16.07
CA GLN A 520 5.62 -14.71 -15.53
C GLN A 520 5.14 -14.17 -14.16
N PRO A 521 3.83 -13.96 -13.96
CA PRO A 521 3.29 -13.68 -12.63
C PRO A 521 3.32 -14.96 -11.78
N VAL A 522 3.81 -14.84 -10.55
CA VAL A 522 3.72 -15.88 -9.53
C VAL A 522 2.25 -16.11 -9.21
N ALA A 523 1.74 -17.29 -9.56
CA ALA A 523 0.39 -17.71 -9.25
C ALA A 523 0.23 -17.92 -7.73
N VAL A 524 -0.61 -17.11 -7.11
CA VAL A 524 -1.12 -17.37 -5.77
C VAL A 524 -2.16 -18.48 -5.90
N ALA A 525 -2.12 -19.48 -5.01
CA ALA A 525 -2.94 -20.69 -5.06
C ALA A 525 -4.41 -20.39 -5.40
N ALA A 526 -4.89 -20.95 -6.51
CA ALA A 526 -6.29 -20.90 -6.89
C ALA A 526 -7.14 -21.62 -5.84
N GLY A 527 -7.94 -20.87 -5.09
CA GLY A 527 -9.05 -21.44 -4.34
C GLY A 527 -9.98 -22.15 -5.32
N HIS A 528 -9.99 -23.48 -5.28
CA HIS A 528 -10.87 -24.30 -6.10
C HIS A 528 -12.29 -24.22 -5.53
N GLY A 529 -13.04 -23.22 -5.98
CA GLY A 529 -14.46 -23.07 -5.67
C GLY A 529 -15.21 -22.50 -6.86
N TRP A 530 -16.30 -23.15 -7.23
CA TRP A 530 -17.25 -22.66 -8.24
C TRP A 530 -17.76 -21.27 -7.81
N THR A 531 -17.50 -20.24 -8.60
CA THR A 531 -17.93 -18.86 -8.27
C THR A 531 -19.33 -18.58 -8.79
N GLY A 532 -20.11 -17.71 -8.12
CA GLY A 532 -21.45 -17.32 -8.59
C GLY A 532 -21.47 -16.76 -10.02
N THR A 533 -20.37 -16.13 -10.45
CA THR A 533 -20.13 -15.68 -11.83
C THR A 533 -20.09 -16.83 -12.84
N GLN A 534 -19.51 -17.98 -12.49
CA GLN A 534 -19.50 -19.17 -13.35
C GLN A 534 -20.89 -19.79 -13.47
N THR A 535 -21.69 -19.78 -12.39
CA THR A 535 -23.09 -20.22 -12.42
C THR A 535 -23.94 -19.33 -13.34
N LEU A 536 -23.74 -18.02 -13.28
CA LEU A 536 -24.43 -17.06 -14.14
C LEU A 536 -24.02 -17.21 -15.61
N MET A 537 -22.73 -17.45 -15.90
CA MET A 537 -22.28 -17.72 -17.27
C MET A 537 -22.84 -19.03 -17.84
N LEU A 538 -22.93 -20.09 -17.02
CA LEU A 538 -23.55 -21.34 -17.43
C LEU A 538 -25.06 -21.16 -17.70
N LEU A 539 -25.77 -20.45 -16.82
CA LEU A 539 -27.20 -20.13 -17.04
C LEU A 539 -27.41 -19.33 -18.33
N ALA A 540 -26.55 -18.35 -18.61
CA ALA A 540 -26.60 -17.58 -19.85
C ALA A 540 -26.34 -18.47 -21.08
N ALA A 541 -25.35 -19.36 -21.01
CA ALA A 541 -25.06 -20.32 -22.09
C ALA A 541 -26.25 -21.26 -22.35
N PHE A 542 -26.89 -21.79 -21.31
CA PHE A 542 -28.07 -22.64 -21.45
C PHE A 542 -29.27 -21.88 -22.03
N LEU A 543 -29.49 -20.62 -21.66
CA LEU A 543 -30.55 -19.79 -22.22
C LEU A 543 -30.34 -19.53 -23.72
N VAL A 544 -29.11 -19.22 -24.14
CA VAL A 544 -28.77 -19.02 -25.55
C VAL A 544 -28.94 -20.33 -26.34
N LEU A 545 -28.47 -21.45 -25.79
CA LEU A 545 -28.62 -22.76 -26.43
C LEU A 545 -30.10 -23.15 -26.57
N GLY A 546 -30.91 -22.88 -25.53
CA GLY A 546 -32.36 -23.06 -25.56
C GLY A 546 -33.01 -22.24 -26.68
N LEU A 547 -32.66 -20.96 -26.81
CA LEU A 547 -33.17 -20.06 -27.85
C LEU A 547 -32.84 -20.54 -29.28
N LEU A 548 -31.67 -21.15 -29.47
CA LEU A 548 -31.24 -21.65 -30.78
C LEU A 548 -31.84 -23.02 -31.13
N LEU A 549 -32.00 -23.91 -30.15
CA LEU A 549 -32.41 -25.30 -30.39
C LEU A 549 -33.92 -25.51 -30.27
N LEU A 550 -34.64 -24.73 -29.46
CA LEU A 550 -36.09 -24.88 -29.31
C LEU A 550 -36.88 -24.72 -30.62
N PRO A 551 -36.58 -23.76 -31.52
CA PRO A 551 -37.32 -23.60 -32.77
C PRO A 551 -37.20 -24.82 -33.70
N SER A 552 -36.01 -25.45 -33.74
CA SER A 552 -35.74 -26.61 -34.60
C SER A 552 -36.27 -27.92 -34.03
N LEU A 553 -36.36 -28.06 -32.70
CA LEU A 553 -37.03 -29.20 -32.07
C LEU A 553 -38.55 -29.12 -32.21
N VAL A 554 -39.13 -27.92 -32.00
CA VAL A 554 -40.57 -27.69 -32.13
C VAL A 554 -41.03 -27.88 -33.57
N SER A 555 -40.25 -27.45 -34.57
CA SER A 555 -40.60 -27.66 -35.99
C SER A 555 -40.61 -29.14 -36.38
N ARG A 556 -39.69 -29.95 -35.83
CA ARG A 556 -39.67 -31.41 -36.05
C ARG A 556 -40.83 -32.13 -35.37
N LEU A 557 -41.21 -31.73 -34.16
CA LEU A 557 -42.34 -32.30 -33.42
C LEU A 557 -43.71 -31.94 -34.02
N VAL A 558 -43.82 -30.79 -34.68
CA VAL A 558 -45.04 -30.39 -35.40
C VAL A 558 -45.11 -31.04 -36.79
N GLY A 559 -43.99 -31.25 -37.47
CA GLY A 559 -43.94 -31.90 -38.78
C GLY A 559 -44.32 -33.39 -38.77
N SER A 560 -44.07 -34.11 -37.66
CA SER A 560 -44.34 -35.55 -37.56
C SER A 560 -45.81 -35.92 -37.32
N ARG A 561 -46.71 -34.93 -37.16
CA ARG A 561 -48.16 -35.16 -36.96
C ARG A 561 -49.00 -35.01 -38.23
N SER A 562 -48.40 -34.62 -39.35
CA SER A 562 -49.11 -34.34 -40.62
C SER A 562 -49.03 -35.46 -41.66
N GLY A 563 -48.44 -36.62 -41.32
CA GLY A 563 -48.18 -37.73 -42.25
C GLY A 563 -49.17 -38.91 -42.20
N LEU A 564 -50.27 -38.80 -41.44
CA LEU A 564 -51.27 -39.85 -41.26
C LEU A 564 -52.66 -39.30 -41.59
N ASP A 565 -52.89 -38.89 -42.84
CA ASP A 565 -54.21 -38.86 -43.49
C ASP A 565 -54.09 -38.32 -44.93
N ALA A 566 -53.76 -39.20 -45.88
CA ALA A 566 -54.02 -38.98 -47.30
C ALA A 566 -53.86 -40.29 -48.08
N GLY A 567 -54.79 -41.22 -47.85
CA GLY A 567 -54.96 -42.41 -48.68
C GLY A 567 -56.42 -42.56 -49.07
N ARG A 568 -56.91 -41.80 -50.07
CA ARG A 568 -58.05 -42.18 -50.90
C ARG A 568 -58.31 -41.21 -52.07
N ASP A 569 -58.71 -41.81 -53.19
CA ASP A 569 -59.27 -41.28 -54.45
C ASP A 569 -58.31 -40.60 -55.42
N ARG A 570 -57.96 -41.19 -56.58
CA ARG A 570 -58.71 -41.66 -57.79
C ARG A 570 -59.03 -40.55 -58.80
N GLY A 571 -58.51 -40.77 -60.02
CA GLY A 571 -59.05 -40.34 -61.32
C GLY A 571 -58.76 -38.88 -61.67
N ASP A 572 -58.62 -38.47 -62.92
CA ASP A 572 -58.53 -39.08 -64.25
C ASP A 572 -58.20 -37.90 -65.20
N GLU A 573 -57.84 -38.20 -66.46
CA GLU A 573 -57.62 -37.26 -67.58
C GLU A 573 -56.32 -36.40 -67.52
N GLY A 574 -55.50 -36.27 -68.55
CA GLY A 574 -55.58 -36.70 -69.95
C GLY A 574 -54.78 -35.73 -70.83
N SER A 575 -53.88 -36.27 -71.65
CA SER A 575 -53.45 -35.74 -72.97
C SER A 575 -52.79 -34.35 -73.06
N THR A 576 -51.48 -34.30 -73.36
CA THR A 576 -50.95 -33.96 -74.71
C THR A 576 -49.41 -33.88 -74.75
N ARG A 577 -48.86 -34.60 -75.75
CA ARG A 577 -47.50 -34.63 -76.33
C ARG A 577 -46.38 -35.36 -75.59
#